data_AF-A0A3B9GRJ0-F1
#
_entry.id   AF-A0A3B9GRJ0-F1
#
_cell.length_a   1.000
_cell.length_b   1.000
_cell.length_c   1.000
_cell.angle_alpha   90.00
_cell.angle_beta   90.00
_cell.angle_gamma   90.00
#
_symmetry.space_group_name_H-M   'P 1'
#
loop_
_entity.id
_entity.type
_entity.pdbx_description
1 polymer ?
#
loop_
_entity_poly.entity_id
_entity_poly.type
_entity_poly.pdbx_seq_one_letter_code
_entity_poly.pdbx_strand_id
1 'polypeptide(L)'
;LGSDQFVCFETQVFLEDALRNGLQLKYFPVPIIKTSATYIPRLVYVDKHVQRAYGALLSYVYNQKALWKAFLYAVDKTRKKRVHFFTFFKTIMQGIFIERRKRS
;
A
#
# COMPACT_ATOMS: atom_id res chain seq x y z
N LEU A 1 11.27 -6.91 -9.17
CA LEU A 1 10.02 -6.77 -8.40
C LEU A 1 8.79 -6.55 -9.29
N GLY A 2 8.81 -7.00 -10.55
CA GLY A 2 7.63 -7.00 -11.41
C GLY A 2 6.94 -8.35 -11.33
N SER A 3 5.79 -8.40 -10.66
CA SER A 3 4.80 -9.46 -10.89
C SER A 3 3.43 -8.81 -10.99
N ASP A 4 2.55 -9.40 -11.80
CA ASP A 4 1.18 -8.92 -12.09
C ASP A 4 0.29 -8.72 -10.85
N GLN A 5 0.80 -9.02 -9.65
CA GLN A 5 0.10 -8.91 -8.38
C GLN A 5 0.37 -7.60 -7.61
N PHE A 6 1.42 -6.83 -7.91
CA PHE A 6 1.89 -5.72 -7.04
C PHE A 6 2.22 -4.39 -7.73
N VAL A 7 1.68 -4.13 -8.93
CA VAL A 7 1.99 -2.93 -9.73
C VAL A 7 1.69 -1.59 -9.02
N CYS A 8 0.83 -1.58 -7.99
CA CYS A 8 0.25 -0.34 -7.45
C CYS A 8 1.18 0.51 -6.54
N PHE A 9 2.32 -0.03 -6.07
CA PHE A 9 3.17 0.68 -5.07
C PHE A 9 4.67 0.63 -5.35
N GLU A 10 5.12 0.19 -6.52
CA GLU A 10 6.55 0.11 -6.86
C GLU A 10 7.24 1.48 -6.77
N THR A 11 6.61 2.54 -7.28
CA THR A 11 7.12 3.91 -7.15
C THR A 11 7.28 4.30 -5.69
N GLN A 12 6.33 3.94 -4.82
CA GLN A 12 6.40 4.26 -3.40
C GLN A 12 7.58 3.55 -2.73
N VAL A 13 7.77 2.27 -3.03
CA VAL A 13 8.92 1.49 -2.53
C VAL A 13 10.23 2.11 -2.98
N PHE A 14 10.34 2.46 -4.26
CA PHE A 14 11.54 3.12 -4.80
C PHE A 14 11.85 4.44 -4.09
N LEU A 15 10.84 5.28 -3.86
CA LEU A 15 11.01 6.55 -3.15
C LEU A 15 11.45 6.33 -1.70
N GLU A 16 10.83 5.39 -0.99
CA GLU A 16 11.19 5.04 0.39
C GLU A 16 12.62 4.49 0.49
N ASP A 17 13.03 3.65 -0.46
CA ASP A 17 14.39 3.10 -0.49
C ASP A 17 15.43 4.16 -0.79
N ALA A 18 15.16 5.05 -1.72
CA ALA A 18 16.07 6.15 -2.01
C ALA A 18 16.22 7.10 -0.82
N LEU A 19 15.13 7.40 -0.10
CA LEU A 19 15.18 8.16 1.14
C LEU A 19 16.00 7.45 2.22
N ARG A 20 15.81 6.14 2.40
CA ARG A 20 16.58 5.31 3.35
C ARG A 20 18.08 5.30 3.03
N ASN A 21 18.44 5.37 1.75
CA ASN A 21 19.82 5.44 1.29
C ASN A 21 20.38 6.88 1.26
N GLY A 22 19.66 7.87 1.78
CA GLY A 22 20.12 9.26 1.88
C GLY A 22 20.16 10.00 0.54
N LEU A 23 19.50 9.50 -0.50
CA LEU A 23 19.45 10.13 -1.81
C LEU A 23 18.46 11.31 -1.79
N GLN A 24 18.88 12.45 -2.35
CA GLN A 24 17.99 13.58 -2.59
C GLN A 24 17.28 13.39 -3.93
N LEU A 25 15.99 13.07 -3.87
CA LEU A 25 15.15 12.88 -5.04
C LEU A 25 14.31 14.13 -5.34
N LYS A 26 14.30 14.55 -6.60
CA LYS A 26 13.26 15.42 -7.15
C LYS A 26 12.38 14.58 -8.07
N TYR A 27 11.16 14.29 -7.62
CA TYR A 27 10.20 13.49 -8.38
C TYR A 27 9.19 14.41 -9.09
N PHE A 28 9.19 14.39 -10.43
CA PHE A 28 8.27 15.15 -11.28
C PHE A 28 7.35 14.19 -12.03
N PRO A 29 6.15 13.86 -11.49
CA PRO A 29 5.22 13.00 -12.20
C PRO A 29 4.65 13.76 -13.41
N VAL A 30 5.03 13.35 -14.62
CA VAL A 30 4.43 13.86 -15.85
C VAL A 30 3.29 12.92 -16.25
N PRO A 31 2.01 13.34 -16.15
CA PRO A 31 0.89 12.49 -16.53
C PRO A 31 0.82 12.39 -18.06
N ILE A 32 1.29 11.27 -18.63
CA ILE A 32 1.31 11.02 -20.08
C ILE A 32 -0.08 10.60 -20.59
N ILE A 33 -0.81 9.80 -19.80
CA ILE A 33 -2.17 9.34 -20.13
C ILE A 33 -3.02 9.47 -18.88
N LYS A 34 -4.03 10.35 -18.92
CA LYS A 34 -5.11 10.36 -17.94
C LYS A 34 -6.15 9.34 -18.37
N THR A 35 -5.92 8.07 -18.06
CA THR A 35 -7.04 7.11 -17.96
C THR A 35 -8.07 7.70 -16.99
N SER A 36 -9.31 7.21 -16.97
CA SER A 36 -10.32 7.55 -15.94
C SER A 36 -9.90 7.23 -14.48
N ALA A 37 -8.59 7.12 -14.23
CA ALA A 37 -7.76 6.97 -13.04
C ALA A 37 -8.02 7.98 -11.90
N THR A 38 -9.21 8.56 -11.84
CA THR A 38 -9.86 9.03 -10.60
C THR A 38 -9.88 7.94 -9.51
N TYR A 39 -9.48 6.71 -9.83
CA TYR A 39 -9.60 5.54 -8.99
C TYR A 39 -8.31 5.00 -8.34
N ILE A 40 -7.07 5.39 -8.67
CA ILE A 40 -5.89 4.73 -8.05
C ILE A 40 -5.89 4.86 -6.51
N PRO A 41 -6.14 6.03 -5.90
CA PRO A 41 -6.22 6.14 -4.43
C PRO A 41 -7.49 5.49 -3.86
N ARG A 42 -8.56 5.39 -4.67
CA ARG A 42 -9.84 4.79 -4.27
C ARG A 42 -9.87 3.27 -4.45
N LEU A 43 -9.00 2.72 -5.29
CA LEU A 43 -8.85 1.29 -5.57
C LEU A 43 -8.42 0.55 -4.30
N VAL A 44 -7.67 1.21 -3.41
CA VAL A 44 -7.40 0.68 -2.07
C VAL A 44 -8.71 0.33 -1.34
N TYR A 45 -9.80 1.06 -1.52
CA TYR A 45 -11.08 0.78 -0.84
C TYR A 45 -11.93 -0.29 -1.52
N VAL A 46 -11.72 -0.52 -2.81
CA VAL A 46 -12.59 -1.36 -3.64
C VAL A 46 -11.95 -2.71 -3.96
N ASP A 47 -10.66 -2.70 -4.31
CA ASP A 47 -9.95 -3.86 -4.81
C ASP A 47 -9.13 -4.55 -3.70
N LYS A 48 -9.41 -5.85 -3.51
CA LYS A 48 -8.73 -6.70 -2.53
C LYS A 48 -7.25 -6.91 -2.86
N HIS A 49 -6.87 -6.89 -4.14
CA HIS A 49 -5.47 -7.02 -4.56
C HIS A 49 -4.68 -5.78 -4.16
N VAL A 50 -5.25 -4.59 -4.37
CA VAL A 50 -4.64 -3.33 -3.97
C VAL A 50 -4.56 -3.21 -2.43
N GLN A 51 -5.56 -3.71 -1.69
CA GLN A 51 -5.51 -3.77 -0.22
C GLN A 51 -4.36 -4.66 0.28
N ARG A 52 -4.15 -5.81 -0.35
CA ARG A 52 -3.04 -6.71 -0.02
C ARG A 52 -1.69 -6.09 -0.37
N ALA A 53 -1.58 -5.45 -1.53
CA ALA A 53 -0.38 -4.75 -1.94
C ALA A 53 -0.04 -3.60 -0.96
N TYR A 54 -1.05 -2.88 -0.46
CA TYR A 54 -0.87 -1.88 0.58
C TYR A 54 -0.42 -2.49 1.91
N GLY A 55 -0.95 -3.65 2.30
CA GLY A 55 -0.47 -4.40 3.46
C GLY A 55 1.01 -4.83 3.33
N ALA A 56 1.42 -5.31 2.15
CA ALA A 56 2.80 -5.64 1.86
C ALA A 56 3.72 -4.41 1.97
N LEU A 57 3.30 -3.27 1.40
CA LEU A 57 4.00 -1.99 1.54
C LEU A 57 4.15 -1.57 3.01
N LEU A 58 3.09 -1.66 3.82
CA LEU A 58 3.19 -1.34 5.25
C LEU A 58 4.20 -2.23 5.97
N SER A 59 4.22 -3.53 5.64
CA SER A 59 5.22 -4.46 6.16
C SER A 59 6.64 -4.08 5.74
N TYR A 60 6.81 -3.62 4.49
CA TYR A 60 8.08 -3.17 3.93
C TYR A 60 8.62 -1.90 4.61
N VAL A 61 7.75 -0.91 4.79
CA VAL A 61 8.11 0.42 5.30
C VAL A 61 8.28 0.41 6.82
N TYR A 62 7.35 -0.22 7.54
CA TYR A 62 7.24 -0.11 9.00
C TYR A 62 7.61 -1.38 9.78
N ASN A 63 7.94 -2.49 9.11
CA ASN A 63 8.34 -3.77 9.72
C ASN A 63 7.38 -4.24 10.84
N GLN A 64 7.80 -4.16 12.11
CA GLN A 64 7.01 -4.57 13.27
C GLN A 64 5.79 -3.67 13.51
N LYS A 65 5.91 -2.37 13.22
CA LYS A 65 4.84 -1.37 13.43
C LYS A 65 3.75 -1.42 12.34
N ALA A 66 3.92 -2.25 11.32
CA ALA A 66 2.99 -2.39 10.20
C ALA A 66 1.55 -2.73 10.64
N LEU A 67 1.41 -3.61 11.63
CA LEU A 67 0.11 -4.02 12.17
C LEU A 67 -0.63 -2.86 12.84
N TRP A 68 0.08 -2.09 13.65
CA TRP A 68 -0.49 -0.92 14.33
C TRP A 68 -0.89 0.17 13.34
N LYS A 69 -0.04 0.43 12.34
CA LYS A 69 -0.35 1.38 11.25
C LYS A 69 -1.54 0.92 10.42
N ALA A 70 -1.64 -0.38 10.10
CA ALA A 70 -2.79 -0.95 9.40
C ALA A 70 -4.09 -0.80 10.21
N PHE A 71 -4.03 -1.03 11.52
CA PHE A 71 -5.18 -0.86 12.42
C PHE A 71 -5.66 0.60 12.45
N LEU A 72 -4.76 1.55 12.72
CA LEU A 72 -5.10 2.97 12.72
C LEU A 72 -5.67 3.43 11.37
N TYR A 73 -5.09 2.93 10.28
CA TYR A 73 -5.58 3.22 8.93
C TYR A 73 -6.99 2.67 8.71
N ALA A 74 -7.26 1.42 9.08
CA ALA A 74 -8.59 0.84 8.96
C ALA A 74 -9.63 1.59 9.81
N VAL A 75 -9.27 2.04 11.02
CA VAL A 75 -10.15 2.86 11.88
C VAL A 75 -10.47 4.21 11.22
N ASP A 76 -9.46 4.95 10.73
CA ASP A 76 -9.67 6.24 10.04
C ASP A 76 -10.62 6.10 8.85
N LYS A 77 -10.44 5.05 8.04
CA LYS A 77 -11.23 4.85 6.81
C LYS A 77 -12.65 4.34 7.09
N THR A 78 -12.83 3.57 8.15
CA THR A 78 -14.17 3.13 8.59
C THR A 78 -14.95 4.32 9.16
N ARG A 79 -14.31 5.19 9.96
CA ARG A 79 -14.95 6.41 10.49
C ARG A 79 -15.45 7.32 9.38
N LYS A 80 -14.74 7.38 8.25
CA LYS A 80 -15.14 8.12 7.04
C LYS A 80 -16.19 7.40 6.19
N LYS A 81 -16.78 6.31 6.68
CA LYS A 81 -17.78 5.45 5.99
C LYS A 81 -17.36 5.00 4.58
N ARG A 82 -16.06 4.83 4.34
CA ARG A 82 -15.54 4.45 3.01
C ARG A 82 -15.45 2.93 2.82
N VAL A 83 -15.32 2.16 3.89
CA VAL A 83 -15.08 0.71 3.89
C VAL A 83 -15.60 0.05 5.16
N HIS A 84 -15.94 -1.24 5.07
CA HIS A 84 -16.23 -2.07 6.24
C HIS A 84 -14.93 -2.50 6.93
N PHE A 85 -14.80 -2.15 8.22
CA PHE A 85 -13.58 -2.36 9.00
C PHE A 85 -13.02 -3.78 8.92
N PHE A 86 -13.82 -4.79 9.25
CA PHE A 86 -13.34 -6.18 9.37
C PHE A 86 -12.85 -6.74 8.05
N THR A 87 -13.62 -6.55 6.98
CA THR A 87 -13.25 -7.03 5.63
C THR A 87 -11.97 -6.36 5.16
N PHE A 88 -11.89 -5.05 5.33
CA PHE A 88 -10.74 -4.23 4.90
C PHE A 88 -9.48 -4.52 5.72
N PHE A 89 -9.62 -4.67 7.04
CA PHE A 89 -8.50 -4.98 7.91
C PHE A 89 -7.97 -6.39 7.64
N LYS A 90 -8.86 -7.38 7.44
CA LYS A 90 -8.47 -8.76 7.13
C LYS A 90 -7.65 -8.86 5.84
N THR A 91 -8.04 -8.15 4.77
CA THR A 91 -7.30 -8.17 3.49
C THR A 91 -5.94 -7.49 3.59
N ILE A 92 -5.83 -6.38 4.32
CA ILE A 92 -4.53 -5.72 4.58
C ILE A 92 -3.63 -6.63 5.41
N MET A 93 -4.17 -7.27 6.45
CA MET A 93 -3.43 -8.23 7.28
C MET A 93 -2.91 -9.41 6.47
N GLN A 94 -3.71 -9.96 5.55
CA GLN A 94 -3.26 -11.00 4.62
C GLN A 94 -2.03 -10.52 3.82
N GLY A 95 -2.03 -9.28 3.33
CA GLY A 95 -0.88 -8.68 2.64
C GLY A 95 0.37 -8.64 3.51
N ILE A 96 0.25 -8.21 4.78
CA ILE A 96 1.36 -8.17 5.74
C ILE A 96 1.92 -9.58 5.99
N PHE A 97 1.06 -10.57 6.20
CA PHE A 97 1.51 -11.94 6.47
C PHE A 97 2.18 -12.59 5.26
N ILE A 98 1.64 -12.39 4.06
CA ILE A 98 2.24 -12.89 2.81
C ILE A 98 3.64 -12.31 2.64
N GLU A 99 3.80 -11.00 2.84
CA GLU A 99 5.09 -10.33 2.71
C GLU A 99 6.09 -10.79 3.79
N ARG A 100 5.65 -10.93 5.04
CA ARG A 100 6.50 -11.47 6.11
C ARG A 100 6.94 -12.90 5.83
N ARG A 101 6.06 -13.75 5.30
CA ARG A 101 6.39 -15.13 4.92
C ARG A 101 7.39 -15.19 3.78
N LYS A 102 7.36 -14.24 2.84
CA LYS A 102 8.36 -14.16 1.75
C LYS A 102 9.75 -13.74 2.23
N ARG A 103 9.85 -13.04 3.36
CA ARG A 103 11.11 -12.55 3.94
C ARG A 103 11.76 -13.51 4.94
N SER A 104 11.00 -14.50 5.44
CA SER A 104 11.48 -15.54 6.34
C SER A 104 12.01 -16.74 5.56
#